data_AF-A0A4Y9P152-F1
#
_entry.id   AF-A0A4Y9P152-F1
#
_cell.length_a   1.000
_cell.length_b   1.000
_cell.length_c   1.000
_cell.angle_alpha   90.00
_cell.angle_beta   90.00
_cell.angle_gamma   90.00
#
_symmetry.space_group_name_H-M   'P 1'
#
loop_
_entity.id
_entity.type
_entity.pdbx_description
1 polymer ?
#
loop_
_entity_poly.entity_id
_entity_poly.type
_entity_poly.pdbx_seq_one_letter_code
_entity_poly.pdbx_strand_id
1 'polypeptide(L)'
;MGATLGWPTATVLLGFLVMTALVVVLGTSSTARYEFERNGAREGQRSAARSYGAHPAGSRTGQRTAGAPDAHAKPQSVDTAVRSDPGLATGGPAWWLVDEWAQALAGPFGDRIDADWAALDGGLLAISVHGTRNGDGSVTLRPSPEEREWLSELGDQLDRIPDDWDALLTDTDPLTTLLVEVTAAVVEAGLQLHDPHDPAGGVCLLPEPTERGVVVSWRAHERMGLQHQRGAAAGATVAQSMNVAVADILANLGFVVEPFGATGSSLVTALR
;
A
#
# COMPACT_ATOMS: atom_id res chain seq x y z
N MET A 1 -45.67 26.87 -32.49
CA MET A 1 -45.13 26.70 -31.13
C MET A 1 -45.02 25.22 -30.84
N GLY A 2 -43.86 24.73 -30.46
CA GLY A 2 -43.70 23.35 -29.96
C GLY A 2 -42.34 22.73 -30.26
N ALA A 3 -41.64 22.36 -29.18
CA ALA A 3 -40.55 21.38 -29.08
C ALA A 3 -39.10 21.79 -29.45
N THR A 4 -38.40 22.46 -28.52
CA THR A 4 -36.93 22.35 -28.37
C THR A 4 -36.49 22.44 -26.90
N LEU A 5 -37.08 21.63 -26.00
CA LEU A 5 -36.71 21.63 -24.57
C LEU A 5 -36.39 20.24 -23.97
N GLY A 6 -36.20 19.20 -24.79
CA GLY A 6 -35.93 17.84 -24.32
C GLY A 6 -34.48 17.34 -24.47
N TRP A 7 -33.62 18.09 -25.18
CA TRP A 7 -32.29 17.60 -25.57
C TRP A 7 -31.22 17.61 -24.46
N PRO A 8 -31.11 18.65 -23.60
CA PRO A 8 -30.03 18.68 -22.61
C PRO A 8 -30.26 17.72 -21.42
N THR A 9 -31.50 17.35 -21.13
CA THR A 9 -31.80 16.40 -20.04
C THR A 9 -31.50 14.96 -20.44
N ALA A 10 -31.72 14.60 -21.70
CA ALA A 10 -31.42 13.26 -22.22
C ALA A 10 -29.92 12.96 -22.21
N THR A 11 -29.06 13.94 -22.53
CA THR A 11 -27.61 13.75 -22.53
C THR A 11 -27.03 13.60 -21.12
N VAL A 12 -27.55 14.36 -20.15
CA VAL A 12 -27.12 14.25 -18.73
C VAL A 12 -27.53 12.90 -18.15
N LEU A 13 -28.75 12.42 -18.41
CA LEU A 13 -29.21 11.11 -17.95
C LEU A 13 -28.41 9.97 -18.58
N LEU A 14 -28.07 10.08 -19.87
CA LEU A 14 -27.23 9.09 -20.55
C LEU A 14 -25.81 9.08 -19.99
N GLY A 15 -25.21 10.25 -19.76
CA GLY A 15 -23.89 10.38 -19.14
C GLY A 15 -23.85 9.79 -17.73
N PHE A 16 -24.88 10.07 -16.93
CA PHE A 16 -25.02 9.50 -15.58
C PHE A 16 -25.11 7.97 -15.61
N LEU A 17 -25.97 7.40 -16.48
CA LEU A 17 -26.10 5.94 -16.62
C LEU A 17 -24.81 5.27 -17.07
N VAL A 18 -24.06 5.88 -18.00
CA VAL A 18 -22.76 5.37 -18.46
C VAL A 18 -21.74 5.38 -17.32
N MET A 19 -21.69 6.46 -16.53
CA MET A 19 -20.81 6.55 -15.35
C MET A 19 -21.18 5.51 -14.29
N THR A 20 -22.47 5.34 -13.98
CA THR A 20 -22.90 4.35 -13.00
C THR A 20 -22.57 2.92 -13.46
N ALA A 21 -22.79 2.61 -14.74
CA ALA A 21 -22.42 1.32 -15.30
C ALA A 21 -20.90 1.08 -15.25
N LEU A 22 -20.09 2.11 -15.54
CA LEU A 22 -18.63 2.04 -15.44
C LEU A 22 -18.18 1.74 -14.01
N VAL A 23 -18.74 2.43 -13.01
CA VAL A 23 -18.42 2.22 -11.58
C VAL A 23 -18.78 0.81 -11.14
N VAL A 24 -19.93 0.27 -11.56
CA VAL A 24 -20.35 -1.11 -11.22
C VAL A 24 -19.42 -2.14 -11.87
N VAL A 25 -19.03 -1.94 -13.13
CA VAL A 25 -18.09 -2.83 -13.81
C VAL A 25 -16.70 -2.78 -13.17
N LEU A 26 -16.23 -1.58 -12.82
CA LEU A 26 -14.93 -1.41 -12.17
C LEU A 26 -14.92 -2.03 -10.77
N GLY A 27 -15.99 -1.81 -9.99
CA GLY A 27 -16.17 -2.41 -8.67
C GLY A 27 -16.20 -3.94 -8.71
N THR A 28 -16.95 -4.54 -9.64
CA THR A 28 -17.03 -5.99 -9.80
C THR A 28 -15.73 -6.62 -10.32
N SER A 29 -14.97 -5.90 -11.16
CA SER A 29 -13.64 -6.35 -11.60
C SER A 29 -12.59 -6.33 -10.46
N SER A 30 -12.71 -5.38 -9.53
CA SER A 30 -11.83 -5.25 -8.36
C SER A 30 -12.07 -6.36 -7.33
N THR A 31 -13.33 -6.74 -7.12
CA THR A 31 -13.65 -7.85 -6.19
C THR A 31 -13.18 -9.20 -6.71
N ALA A 32 -13.24 -9.42 -8.03
CA ALA A 32 -12.76 -10.67 -8.63
C ALA A 32 -11.24 -10.83 -8.46
N ARG A 33 -10.45 -9.77 -8.67
CA ARG A 33 -8.99 -9.82 -8.50
C ARG A 33 -8.57 -10.05 -7.05
N TYR A 34 -9.29 -9.45 -6.10
CA TYR A 34 -9.07 -9.66 -4.68
C TYR A 34 -9.37 -11.11 -4.24
N GLU A 35 -10.41 -11.74 -4.81
CA GLU A 35 -10.69 -13.16 -4.55
C GLU A 35 -9.70 -14.12 -5.23
N PHE A 36 -9.18 -13.77 -6.42
CA PHE A 36 -8.14 -14.55 -7.09
C PHE A 36 -6.79 -14.49 -6.37
N GLU A 37 -6.38 -13.32 -5.86
CA GLU A 37 -5.15 -13.17 -5.07
C GLU A 37 -5.27 -13.89 -3.71
N ARG A 38 -6.46 -13.85 -3.07
CA ARG A 38 -6.75 -14.59 -1.83
C ARG A 38 -6.80 -16.11 -2.01
N ASN A 39 -7.31 -16.60 -3.14
CA ASN A 39 -7.32 -18.04 -3.44
C ASN A 39 -5.93 -18.55 -3.88
N GLY A 40 -5.19 -17.77 -4.67
CA GLY A 40 -3.82 -18.10 -5.11
C GLY A 40 -2.83 -18.22 -3.95
N ALA A 41 -2.91 -17.33 -2.95
CA ALA A 41 -2.08 -17.42 -1.75
C ALA A 41 -2.37 -18.69 -0.91
N ARG A 42 -3.64 -19.10 -0.81
CA ARG A 42 -4.05 -20.35 -0.13
C ARG A 42 -3.62 -21.61 -0.87
N GLU A 43 -3.63 -21.59 -2.21
CA GLU A 43 -3.12 -22.68 -3.06
C GLU A 43 -1.60 -22.84 -2.94
N GLY A 44 -0.86 -21.73 -2.88
CA GLY A 44 0.60 -21.69 -2.67
C GLY A 44 1.01 -22.24 -1.30
N GLN A 45 0.27 -21.88 -0.25
CA GLN A 45 0.55 -22.35 1.11
C GLN A 45 0.20 -23.82 1.33
N ARG A 46 -0.85 -24.34 0.67
CA ARG A 46 -1.16 -25.79 0.62
C ARG A 46 -0.13 -26.58 -0.18
N SER A 47 0.43 -25.99 -1.24
CA SER A 47 1.48 -26.61 -2.06
C SER A 47 2.82 -26.63 -1.33
N ALA A 48 3.17 -25.55 -0.60
CA ALA A 48 4.32 -25.51 0.29
C ALA A 48 4.19 -26.53 1.42
N ALA A 49 3.04 -26.64 2.07
CA ALA A 49 2.79 -27.63 3.12
C ALA A 49 2.86 -29.09 2.63
N ARG A 50 2.51 -29.37 1.35
CA ARG A 50 2.75 -30.68 0.73
C ARG A 50 4.21 -30.90 0.35
N SER A 51 4.93 -29.87 -0.07
CA SER A 51 6.36 -29.95 -0.39
C SER A 51 7.24 -30.18 0.84
N TYR A 52 6.85 -29.66 2.01
CA TYR A 52 7.52 -29.97 3.28
C TYR A 52 7.30 -31.42 3.77
N GLY A 53 6.32 -32.14 3.22
CA GLY A 53 6.09 -33.57 3.48
C GLY A 53 6.76 -34.53 2.49
N ALA A 54 7.45 -34.01 1.46
CA ALA A 54 8.02 -34.82 0.38
C ALA A 54 9.48 -34.44 0.10
N HIS A 55 10.38 -34.64 1.07
CA HIS A 55 11.82 -34.66 0.81
C HIS A 55 12.32 -36.13 0.77
N PRO A 56 13.05 -36.55 -0.28
CA PRO A 56 13.43 -37.94 -0.48
C PRO A 56 14.78 -38.24 0.19
N ALA A 57 14.76 -38.83 1.38
CA ALA A 57 15.88 -39.60 1.92
C ALA A 57 15.40 -40.49 3.07
N GLY A 58 15.41 -41.81 2.87
CA GLY A 58 15.25 -42.78 3.96
C GLY A 58 14.25 -43.92 3.70
N SER A 59 14.57 -44.80 2.76
CA SER A 59 14.08 -46.19 2.73
C SER A 59 14.47 -46.93 4.04
N ARG A 60 13.72 -47.88 4.65
CA ARG A 60 13.22 -49.18 4.15
C ARG A 60 12.35 -49.88 5.22
N THR A 61 11.37 -50.68 4.72
CA THR A 61 10.82 -51.99 5.22
C THR A 61 10.16 -52.05 6.59
N GLY A 62 9.01 -52.68 6.84
CA GLY A 62 7.99 -53.48 6.12
C GLY A 62 6.73 -53.48 7.05
N GLN A 63 5.55 -54.02 6.79
CA GLN A 63 5.12 -55.22 6.10
C GLN A 63 3.58 -55.17 6.01
N ARG A 64 3.08 -55.86 5.00
CA ARG A 64 1.73 -55.94 4.44
C ARG A 64 0.68 -56.62 5.33
N THR A 65 -0.57 -56.13 5.28
CA THR A 65 -1.84 -56.90 5.18
C THR A 65 -2.98 -55.87 5.02
N ALA A 66 -3.49 -55.60 3.81
CA ALA A 66 -4.54 -56.31 3.07
C ALA A 66 -5.91 -56.36 3.79
N GLY A 67 -6.87 -55.56 3.30
CA GLY A 67 -8.28 -55.63 3.66
C GLY A 67 -9.09 -54.39 3.22
N ALA A 68 -9.58 -54.39 1.99
CA ALA A 68 -10.73 -53.60 1.55
C ALA A 68 -11.96 -54.54 1.54
N PRO A 69 -13.23 -54.09 1.35
CA PRO A 69 -13.72 -52.73 1.03
C PRO A 69 -14.93 -52.30 1.88
N ASP A 70 -15.36 -51.03 1.78
CA ASP A 70 -16.70 -50.67 1.27
C ASP A 70 -17.07 -49.21 1.51
N ALA A 71 -17.86 -48.72 0.55
CA ALA A 71 -18.32 -47.35 0.37
C ALA A 71 -19.19 -46.85 1.53
N HIS A 72 -19.11 -45.54 1.83
CA HIS A 72 -20.26 -44.64 2.03
C HIS A 72 -19.74 -43.20 2.02
N ALA A 73 -20.03 -42.47 0.93
CA ALA A 73 -19.82 -41.04 0.85
C ALA A 73 -20.85 -40.35 1.76
N LYS A 74 -20.39 -39.83 2.90
CA LYS A 74 -21.16 -38.97 3.80
C LYS A 74 -20.77 -37.52 3.48
N PRO A 75 -21.74 -36.58 3.32
CA PRO A 75 -21.42 -35.19 3.05
C PRO A 75 -20.62 -34.62 4.22
N GLN A 76 -19.43 -34.09 3.91
CA GLN A 76 -18.55 -33.44 4.87
C GLN A 76 -19.29 -32.23 5.45
N SER A 77 -19.54 -32.28 6.76
CA SER A 77 -19.88 -31.11 7.55
C SER A 77 -18.76 -30.09 7.37
N VAL A 78 -19.14 -28.87 7.00
CA VAL A 78 -18.23 -27.72 6.99
C VAL A 78 -17.68 -27.60 8.40
N ASP A 79 -16.39 -27.87 8.58
CA ASP A 79 -15.69 -27.56 9.83
C ASP A 79 -15.83 -26.07 10.03
N THR A 80 -16.72 -25.68 10.95
CA THR A 80 -16.70 -24.36 11.56
C THR A 80 -15.28 -24.14 12.06
N ALA A 81 -14.60 -23.15 11.50
CA ALA A 81 -13.28 -22.74 11.96
C ALA A 81 -13.34 -22.56 13.47
N VAL A 82 -12.70 -23.48 14.20
CA VAL A 82 -12.52 -23.35 15.64
C VAL A 82 -11.72 -22.07 15.83
N ARG A 83 -12.37 -21.07 16.44
CA ARG A 83 -11.73 -19.85 16.90
C ARG A 83 -10.56 -20.28 17.79
N SER A 84 -9.34 -20.04 17.34
CA SER A 84 -8.16 -20.25 18.17
C SER A 84 -8.37 -19.47 19.46
N ASP A 85 -8.30 -20.17 20.60
CA ASP A 85 -8.25 -19.53 21.92
C ASP A 85 -7.12 -18.48 21.90
N PRO A 86 -7.30 -17.29 22.52
CA PRO A 86 -6.25 -16.29 22.60
C PRO A 86 -5.09 -16.86 23.41
N GLY A 87 -4.09 -17.40 22.71
CA GLY A 87 -2.85 -17.85 23.32
C GLY A 87 -2.20 -16.67 24.02
N LEU A 88 -1.85 -16.84 25.30
CA LEU A 88 -0.98 -15.94 26.05
C LEU A 88 0.37 -15.81 25.32
N ALA A 89 0.47 -14.90 24.36
CA ALA A 89 1.73 -14.47 23.79
C ALA A 89 2.38 -13.48 24.77
N THR A 90 3.00 -13.99 25.82
CA THR A 90 3.86 -13.20 26.70
C THR A 90 5.21 -13.02 26.02
N GLY A 91 5.43 -11.87 25.39
CA GLY A 91 6.78 -11.32 25.16
C GLY A 91 6.96 -10.36 23.99
N GLY A 92 6.10 -10.40 22.96
CA GLY A 92 6.25 -9.59 21.74
C GLY A 92 5.12 -8.59 21.50
N PRO A 93 5.31 -7.62 20.59
CA PRO A 93 4.22 -6.78 20.10
C PRO A 93 3.12 -7.64 19.46
N ALA A 94 1.86 -7.29 19.69
CA ALA A 94 0.69 -7.94 19.12
C ALA A 94 -0.45 -6.93 18.95
N TRP A 95 -1.57 -7.36 18.38
CA TRP A 95 -2.78 -6.54 18.30
C TRP A 95 -3.59 -6.63 19.60
N TRP A 96 -4.04 -5.48 20.09
CA TRP A 96 -4.83 -5.34 21.31
C TRP A 96 -6.02 -4.44 21.05
N LEU A 97 -7.14 -4.74 21.70
CA LEU A 97 -8.26 -3.79 21.81
C LEU A 97 -8.04 -2.95 23.06
N VAL A 98 -8.04 -1.63 22.90
CA VAL A 98 -7.89 -0.69 24.02
C VAL A 98 -9.08 0.25 24.14
N ASP A 99 -9.35 0.68 25.37
CA ASP A 99 -10.32 1.73 25.66
C ASP A 99 -9.74 3.15 25.45
N GLU A 100 -10.51 4.17 25.82
CA GLU A 100 -10.11 5.58 25.74
C GLU A 100 -8.91 5.95 26.63
N TRP A 101 -8.56 5.12 27.61
CA TRP A 101 -7.40 5.30 28.49
C TRP A 101 -6.21 4.42 28.10
N ALA A 102 -6.23 3.87 26.87
CA ALA A 102 -5.22 2.96 26.34
C ALA A 102 -5.01 1.68 27.17
N GLN A 103 -6.03 1.26 27.93
CA GLN A 103 -6.00 0.02 28.70
C GLN A 103 -6.45 -1.14 27.82
N ALA A 104 -5.70 -2.24 27.86
CA ALA A 104 -6.05 -3.44 27.10
C ALA A 104 -7.34 -4.07 27.64
N LEU A 105 -8.39 -4.04 26.82
CA LEU A 105 -9.66 -4.71 27.05
C LEU A 105 -9.60 -6.18 26.61
N ALA A 106 -8.91 -6.47 25.50
CA ALA A 106 -8.76 -7.82 24.97
C ALA A 106 -7.50 -7.96 24.10
N GLY A 107 -7.06 -9.21 23.88
CA GLY A 107 -5.88 -9.58 23.12
C GLY A 107 -5.01 -10.59 23.88
N PRO A 108 -3.84 -10.99 23.32
CA PRO A 108 -3.32 -10.54 22.03
C PRO A 108 -4.06 -11.19 20.85
N PHE A 109 -4.29 -10.42 19.78
CA PHE A 109 -4.82 -10.90 18.49
C PHE A 109 -3.68 -11.07 17.47
N GLY A 110 -3.88 -12.01 16.52
CA GLY A 110 -2.89 -12.30 15.47
C GLY A 110 -2.80 -11.20 14.40
N ASP A 111 -3.92 -10.56 14.09
CA ASP A 111 -4.00 -9.44 13.14
C ASP A 111 -5.07 -8.41 13.56
N ARG A 112 -5.09 -7.27 12.85
CA ARG A 112 -6.04 -6.19 13.10
C ARG A 112 -7.49 -6.59 12.83
N ILE A 113 -7.71 -7.43 11.81
CA ILE A 113 -9.05 -7.82 11.38
C ILE A 113 -9.72 -8.65 12.48
N ASP A 114 -8.98 -9.59 13.08
CA ASP A 114 -9.44 -10.38 14.22
C ASP A 114 -9.77 -9.53 15.45
N ALA A 115 -8.95 -8.51 15.73
CA ALA A 115 -9.21 -7.55 16.81
C ALA A 115 -10.50 -6.73 16.52
N ASP A 116 -10.63 -6.16 15.32
CA ASP A 116 -11.79 -5.38 14.92
C ASP A 116 -13.08 -6.21 14.97
N TRP A 117 -13.03 -7.47 14.52
CA TRP A 117 -14.16 -8.39 14.63
C TRP A 117 -14.52 -8.71 16.08
N ALA A 118 -13.53 -8.89 16.96
CA ALA A 118 -13.78 -9.09 18.38
C ALA A 118 -14.42 -7.87 19.05
N ALA A 119 -14.03 -6.65 18.64
CA ALA A 119 -14.65 -5.43 19.13
C ALA A 119 -16.12 -5.33 18.71
N LEU A 120 -16.41 -5.60 17.44
CA LEU A 120 -17.76 -5.58 16.87
C LEU A 120 -18.67 -6.64 17.52
N ASP A 121 -18.21 -7.88 17.65
CA ASP A 121 -18.96 -9.00 18.26
C ASP A 121 -19.22 -8.75 19.75
N GLY A 122 -18.25 -8.16 20.45
CA GLY A 122 -18.35 -7.79 21.86
C GLY A 122 -19.12 -6.50 22.14
N GLY A 123 -19.50 -5.73 21.12
CA GLY A 123 -20.09 -4.39 21.30
C GLY A 123 -19.18 -3.43 22.05
N LEU A 124 -17.85 -3.61 21.95
CA LEU A 124 -16.86 -2.82 22.67
C LEU A 124 -16.61 -1.50 21.94
N LEU A 125 -16.64 -0.39 22.68
CA LEU A 125 -16.14 0.90 22.22
C LEU A 125 -14.62 0.93 22.38
N ALA A 126 -13.93 0.17 21.51
CA ALA A 126 -12.50 -0.04 21.57
C ALA A 126 -11.84 0.27 20.22
N ILE A 127 -10.56 0.62 20.26
CA ILE A 127 -9.73 0.75 19.06
C ILE A 127 -8.68 -0.36 19.03
N SER A 128 -8.40 -0.88 17.83
CA SER A 128 -7.35 -1.86 17.61
C SER A 128 -6.00 -1.17 17.48
N VAL A 129 -5.05 -1.55 18.34
CA VAL A 129 -3.69 -1.00 18.34
C VAL A 129 -2.65 -2.11 18.34
N HIS A 130 -1.53 -1.88 17.68
CA HIS A 130 -0.39 -2.79 17.72
C HIS A 130 0.63 -2.33 18.77
N GLY A 131 1.07 -3.24 19.65
CA GLY A 131 1.94 -2.84 20.76
C GLY A 131 2.23 -3.93 21.77
N THR A 132 2.98 -3.55 22.80
CA THR A 132 3.31 -4.42 23.94
C THR A 132 2.50 -4.02 25.14
N ARG A 133 1.74 -4.97 25.70
CA ARG A 133 1.01 -4.75 26.96
C ARG A 133 1.97 -4.68 28.14
N ASN A 134 1.86 -3.62 28.91
CA ASN A 134 2.64 -3.35 30.12
C ASN A 134 2.05 -4.10 31.33
N GLY A 135 2.81 -4.18 32.42
CA GLY A 135 2.37 -4.82 33.67
C GLY A 135 1.20 -4.11 34.37
N ASP A 136 0.98 -2.84 34.06
CA ASP A 136 -0.15 -2.04 34.56
C ASP A 136 -1.44 -2.21 33.71
N GLY A 137 -1.38 -2.98 32.62
CA GLY A 137 -2.51 -3.22 31.72
C GLY A 137 -2.57 -2.28 30.50
N SER A 138 -1.78 -1.20 30.49
CA SER A 138 -1.69 -0.29 29.34
C SER A 138 -0.97 -0.92 28.15
N VAL A 139 -1.18 -0.41 26.94
CA VAL A 139 -0.45 -0.86 25.75
C VAL A 139 0.52 0.22 25.29
N THR A 140 1.81 -0.11 25.29
CA THR A 140 2.82 0.72 24.63
C THR A 140 2.77 0.47 23.13
N LEU A 141 2.45 1.51 22.35
CA LEU A 141 2.35 1.42 20.90
C LEU A 141 3.68 1.02 20.24
N ARG A 142 3.57 0.20 19.19
CA ARG A 142 4.68 -0.19 18.31
C ARG A 142 4.18 -0.17 16.87
N PRO A 143 5.01 0.22 15.90
CA PRO A 143 4.65 0.13 14.49
C PRO A 143 4.14 -1.26 14.14
N SER A 144 3.03 -1.33 13.40
CA SER A 144 2.48 -2.60 12.94
C SER A 144 3.43 -3.28 11.93
N PRO A 145 3.26 -4.58 11.63
CA PRO A 145 4.00 -5.21 10.54
C PRO A 145 3.91 -4.45 9.21
N GLU A 146 2.70 -4.03 8.84
CA GLU A 146 2.44 -3.26 7.62
C GLU A 146 3.09 -1.87 7.68
N GLU A 147 3.02 -1.19 8.83
CA GLU A 147 3.67 0.12 9.01
C GLU A 147 5.20 0.01 8.96
N ARG A 148 5.79 -1.09 9.47
CA ARG A 148 7.23 -1.33 9.36
C ARG A 148 7.65 -1.59 7.92
N GLU A 149 6.87 -2.35 7.16
CA GLU A 149 7.10 -2.56 5.73
C GLU A 149 7.03 -1.23 4.97
N TRP A 150 6.02 -0.41 5.26
CA TRP A 150 5.89 0.94 4.72
C TRP A 150 7.10 1.83 5.06
N LEU A 151 7.52 1.86 6.33
CA LEU A 151 8.68 2.66 6.76
C LEU A 151 9.99 2.17 6.14
N SER A 152 10.12 0.86 5.91
CA SER A 152 11.28 0.29 5.18
C SER A 152 11.30 0.77 3.73
N GLU A 153 10.17 0.68 3.02
CA GLU A 153 10.06 1.18 1.65
C GLU A 153 10.33 2.70 1.59
N LEU A 154 9.80 3.47 2.53
CA LEU A 154 10.06 4.90 2.59
C LEU A 154 11.56 5.19 2.81
N GLY A 155 12.22 4.43 3.69
CA GLY A 155 13.67 4.50 3.89
C GLY A 155 14.44 4.20 2.61
N ASP A 156 14.11 3.10 1.93
CA ASP A 156 14.75 2.69 0.67
C ASP A 156 14.56 3.74 -0.44
N GLN A 157 13.48 4.54 -0.39
CA GLN A 157 13.25 5.65 -1.31
C GLN A 157 14.05 6.90 -0.92
N LEU A 158 14.09 7.24 0.37
CA LEU A 158 14.91 8.35 0.88
C LEU A 158 16.40 8.13 0.62
N ASP A 159 16.89 6.90 0.68
CA ASP A 159 18.28 6.53 0.35
C ASP A 159 18.65 6.80 -1.14
N ARG A 160 17.66 7.06 -2.01
CA ARG A 160 17.89 7.45 -3.42
C ARG A 160 18.15 8.95 -3.57
N ILE A 161 17.90 9.73 -2.53
CA ILE A 161 18.14 11.17 -2.53
C ILE A 161 19.66 11.39 -2.54
N PRO A 162 20.20 12.30 -3.39
CA PRO A 162 21.65 12.51 -3.47
C PRO A 162 22.29 12.92 -2.13
N ASP A 163 23.48 12.41 -1.84
CA ASP A 163 24.25 12.72 -0.62
C ASP A 163 24.50 14.23 -0.41
N ASP A 164 24.46 15.02 -1.49
CA ASP A 164 24.63 16.48 -1.47
C ASP A 164 23.59 17.17 -0.55
N TRP A 165 22.50 16.49 -0.21
CA TRP A 165 21.47 16.95 0.72
C TRP A 165 21.94 17.02 2.17
N ASP A 166 22.72 16.05 2.65
CA ASP A 166 23.23 16.00 4.04
C ASP A 166 24.13 17.21 4.35
N ALA A 167 24.75 17.77 3.32
CA ALA A 167 25.55 18.98 3.44
C ALA A 167 24.70 20.28 3.44
N LEU A 168 23.48 20.21 2.89
CA LEU A 168 22.60 21.36 2.71
C LEU A 168 21.59 21.51 3.86
N LEU A 169 21.09 20.41 4.41
CA LEU A 169 20.01 20.40 5.40
C LEU A 169 20.43 19.66 6.67
N THR A 170 19.98 20.17 7.82
CA THR A 170 20.12 19.46 9.10
C THR A 170 18.87 18.62 9.37
N ASP A 171 18.98 17.59 10.23
CA ASP A 171 17.82 16.77 10.65
C ASP A 171 16.66 17.58 11.23
N THR A 172 16.95 18.75 11.80
CA THR A 172 15.95 19.66 12.37
C THR A 172 15.46 20.74 11.40
N ASP A 173 15.93 20.74 10.16
CA ASP A 173 15.53 21.72 9.16
C ASP A 173 14.06 21.45 8.74
N PRO A 174 13.17 22.45 8.75
CA PRO A 174 11.82 22.30 8.21
C PRO A 174 11.79 21.77 6.77
N LEU A 175 12.82 22.07 5.97
CA LEU A 175 12.92 21.57 4.59
C LEU A 175 13.22 20.06 4.54
N THR A 176 13.94 19.51 5.54
CA THR A 176 14.10 18.05 5.72
C THR A 176 12.75 17.40 6.00
N THR A 177 11.93 18.03 6.85
CA THR A 177 10.57 17.54 7.13
C THR A 177 9.72 17.54 5.87
N LEU A 178 9.71 18.65 5.13
CA LEU A 178 8.95 18.75 3.87
C LEU A 178 9.41 17.73 2.83
N LEU A 179 10.72 17.47 2.73
CA LEU A 179 11.26 16.45 1.85
C LEU A 179 10.73 15.05 2.17
N VAL A 180 10.73 14.68 3.45
CA VAL A 180 10.21 13.38 3.91
C VAL A 180 8.71 13.29 3.62
N GLU A 181 7.95 14.35 3.85
CA GLU A 181 6.51 14.41 3.54
C GLU A 181 6.24 14.26 2.03
N VAL A 182 6.99 14.99 1.19
CA VAL A 182 6.85 14.88 -0.27
C VAL A 182 7.24 13.48 -0.75
N THR A 183 8.30 12.90 -0.20
CA THR A 183 8.73 11.53 -0.53
C THR A 183 7.65 10.52 -0.15
N ALA A 184 7.13 10.59 1.08
CA ALA A 184 6.05 9.72 1.53
C ALA A 184 4.81 9.83 0.62
N ALA A 185 4.42 11.05 0.24
CA ALA A 185 3.30 11.30 -0.66
C ALA A 185 3.52 10.71 -2.08
N VAL A 186 4.73 10.81 -2.61
CA VAL A 186 5.10 10.20 -3.90
C VAL A 186 4.98 8.67 -3.82
N VAL A 187 5.52 8.07 -2.78
CA VAL A 187 5.47 6.60 -2.56
C VAL A 187 4.02 6.14 -2.32
N GLU A 188 3.23 6.91 -1.58
CA GLU A 188 1.82 6.61 -1.31
C GLU A 188 0.97 6.68 -2.58
N ALA A 189 1.32 7.58 -3.51
CA ALA A 189 0.75 7.64 -4.84
C ALA A 189 1.19 6.48 -5.77
N GLY A 190 2.04 5.57 -5.29
CA GLY A 190 2.57 4.44 -6.06
C GLY A 190 3.65 4.84 -7.06
N LEU A 191 4.27 6.01 -6.88
CA LEU A 191 5.39 6.49 -7.67
C LEU A 191 6.70 6.24 -6.92
N GLN A 192 7.82 6.20 -7.65
CA GLN A 192 9.14 5.99 -7.06
C GLN A 192 10.04 7.21 -7.30
N LEU A 193 10.98 7.41 -6.38
CA LEU A 193 12.07 8.35 -6.62
C LEU A 193 13.03 7.78 -7.67
N HIS A 194 13.58 8.67 -8.48
CA HIS A 194 14.58 8.33 -9.46
C HIS A 194 15.86 7.86 -8.76
N ASP A 195 16.26 6.63 -9.03
CA ASP A 195 17.59 6.11 -8.68
C ASP A 195 18.54 6.32 -9.87
N PRO A 196 19.68 7.03 -9.70
CA PRO A 196 20.67 7.20 -10.76
C PRO A 196 21.30 5.89 -11.25
N HIS A 197 21.18 4.81 -10.48
CA HIS A 197 21.67 3.47 -10.84
C HIS A 197 20.61 2.61 -11.53
N ASP A 198 19.35 3.04 -11.57
CA ASP A 198 18.24 2.34 -12.23
C ASP A 198 17.79 3.09 -13.51
N PRO A 199 17.78 2.42 -14.68
CA PRO A 199 17.33 3.04 -15.91
C PRO A 199 15.83 3.34 -15.98
N ALA A 200 14.97 2.87 -15.05
CA ALA A 200 13.51 2.93 -15.13
C ALA A 200 12.90 4.35 -15.17
N GLY A 201 13.63 5.36 -14.68
CA GLY A 201 13.11 6.71 -14.48
C GLY A 201 12.32 6.85 -13.18
N GLY A 202 11.90 8.06 -12.84
CA GLY A 202 11.21 8.33 -11.57
C GLY A 202 11.08 9.83 -11.26
N VAL A 203 10.55 10.12 -10.07
CA VAL A 203 10.45 11.48 -9.54
C VAL A 203 11.82 11.91 -9.00
N CYS A 204 12.30 13.07 -9.42
CA CYS A 204 13.48 13.71 -8.88
C CYS A 204 13.07 14.83 -7.92
N LEU A 205 13.70 14.84 -6.74
CA LEU A 205 13.55 15.86 -5.73
C LEU A 205 14.86 16.64 -5.62
N LEU A 206 14.78 17.97 -5.57
CA LEU A 206 15.92 18.86 -5.36
C LEU A 206 15.55 19.92 -4.32
N PRO A 207 16.37 20.21 -3.30
CA PRO A 207 16.06 21.25 -2.35
C PRO A 207 16.30 22.60 -3.02
N GLU A 208 15.37 23.53 -2.85
CA GLU A 208 15.54 24.93 -3.22
C GLU A 208 15.52 25.78 -1.94
N PRO A 209 16.68 25.94 -1.27
CA PRO A 209 16.75 26.64 0.01
C PRO A 209 16.40 28.13 -0.13
N THR A 210 16.58 28.72 -1.31
CA THR A 210 16.26 30.13 -1.57
C THR A 210 14.75 30.39 -1.47
N GLU A 211 13.96 29.48 -2.04
CA GLU A 211 12.50 29.53 -2.04
C GLU A 211 11.88 28.69 -0.91
N ARG A 212 12.73 28.08 -0.06
CA ARG A 212 12.34 27.21 1.07
C ARG A 212 11.38 26.10 0.67
N GLY A 213 11.69 25.42 -0.43
CA GLY A 213 10.85 24.36 -0.96
C GLY A 213 11.63 23.23 -1.62
N VAL A 214 10.89 22.24 -2.10
CA VAL A 214 11.43 21.10 -2.84
C VAL A 214 10.99 21.21 -4.29
N VAL A 215 11.95 21.28 -5.21
CA VAL A 215 11.69 21.20 -6.64
C VAL A 215 11.46 19.75 -7.02
N VAL A 216 10.31 19.49 -7.61
CA VAL A 216 9.84 18.18 -8.07
C VAL A 216 9.85 18.17 -9.59
N SER A 217 10.43 17.11 -10.16
CA SER A 217 10.44 16.88 -11.59
C SER A 217 10.43 15.39 -11.90
N TRP A 218 10.21 15.03 -13.16
CA TRP A 218 10.21 13.66 -13.64
C TRP A 218 11.41 13.41 -14.55
N ARG A 219 12.11 12.30 -14.31
CA ARG A 219 13.12 11.78 -15.21
C ARG A 219 12.60 10.55 -15.92
N ALA A 220 12.54 10.62 -17.24
CA ALA A 220 12.17 9.49 -18.07
C ALA A 220 13.25 8.39 -18.07
N HIS A 221 12.82 7.17 -18.39
CA HIS A 221 13.72 6.03 -18.59
C HIS A 221 14.86 6.36 -19.56
N GLU A 222 16.08 5.87 -19.28
CA GLU A 222 17.26 6.11 -20.11
C GLU A 222 17.10 5.76 -21.60
N ARG A 223 16.22 4.81 -21.94
CA ARG A 223 15.91 4.47 -23.35
C ARG A 223 15.24 5.62 -24.11
N MET A 224 14.50 6.48 -23.42
CA MET A 224 13.97 7.71 -24.02
C MET A 224 15.01 8.83 -24.05
N GLY A 225 15.84 8.95 -23.01
CA GLY A 225 16.83 10.03 -22.88
C GLY A 225 18.10 9.84 -23.72
N LEU A 226 18.80 8.71 -23.59
CA LEU A 226 20.09 8.47 -24.23
C LEU A 226 19.93 7.94 -25.65
N GLN A 227 19.04 6.96 -25.83
CA GLN A 227 18.92 6.27 -27.12
C GLN A 227 18.05 7.03 -28.13
N HIS A 228 17.37 8.10 -27.71
CA HIS A 228 16.50 8.95 -28.54
C HIS A 228 15.62 8.17 -29.53
N GLN A 229 15.22 6.93 -29.19
CA GLN A 229 14.56 6.02 -30.16
C GLN A 229 13.27 6.60 -30.73
N ARG A 230 12.65 7.54 -30.01
CA ARG A 230 11.42 8.26 -30.39
C ARG A 230 11.62 9.75 -30.66
N GLY A 231 12.86 10.24 -30.61
CA GLY A 231 13.23 11.65 -30.82
C GLY A 231 13.06 12.55 -29.60
N ALA A 232 13.77 13.68 -29.59
CA ALA A 232 13.82 14.62 -28.45
C ALA A 232 12.45 15.25 -28.12
N ALA A 233 11.63 15.53 -29.13
CA ALA A 233 10.29 16.10 -28.93
C ALA A 233 9.35 15.15 -28.16
N ALA A 234 9.43 13.84 -28.43
CA ALA A 234 8.66 12.85 -27.69
C ALA A 234 9.12 12.77 -26.23
N GLY A 235 10.44 12.77 -25.99
CA GLY A 235 11.01 12.80 -24.63
C GLY A 235 10.55 14.03 -23.84
N ALA A 236 10.63 15.23 -24.44
CA ALA A 236 10.18 16.47 -23.81
C ALA A 236 8.67 16.45 -23.50
N THR A 237 7.85 15.91 -24.41
CA THR A 237 6.40 15.80 -24.21
C THR A 237 6.07 14.86 -23.06
N VAL A 238 6.75 13.72 -22.95
CA VAL A 238 6.56 12.77 -21.84
C VAL A 238 6.99 13.40 -20.52
N ALA A 239 8.18 14.03 -20.47
CA ALA A 239 8.65 14.71 -19.26
C ALA A 239 7.66 15.79 -18.80
N GLN A 240 7.18 16.63 -19.72
CA GLN A 240 6.18 17.66 -19.41
C GLN A 240 4.87 17.05 -18.89
N SER A 241 4.38 15.99 -19.53
CA SER A 241 3.13 15.34 -19.14
C SER A 241 3.23 14.72 -17.74
N MET A 242 4.37 14.08 -17.44
CA MET A 242 4.63 13.50 -16.14
C MET A 242 4.83 14.56 -15.06
N ASN A 243 5.54 15.66 -15.36
CA ASN A 243 5.69 16.77 -14.42
C ASN A 243 4.34 17.35 -14.00
N VAL A 244 3.42 17.56 -14.96
CA VAL A 244 2.06 18.04 -14.68
C VAL A 244 1.30 17.03 -13.82
N ALA A 245 1.36 15.73 -14.17
CA ALA A 245 0.67 14.70 -13.41
C ALA A 245 1.17 14.59 -11.96
N VAL A 246 2.49 14.66 -11.74
CA VAL A 246 3.08 14.63 -10.39
C VAL A 246 2.67 15.87 -9.60
N ALA A 247 2.69 17.06 -10.22
CA ALA A 247 2.24 18.29 -9.59
C ALA A 247 0.76 18.23 -9.15
N ASP A 248 -0.11 17.71 -10.01
CA ASP A 248 -1.53 17.52 -9.72
C ASP A 248 -1.76 16.52 -8.58
N ILE A 249 -1.02 15.41 -8.56
CA ILE A 249 -1.07 14.42 -7.47
C ILE A 249 -0.72 15.08 -6.14
N LEU A 250 0.41 15.79 -6.08
CA LEU A 250 0.85 16.46 -4.85
C LEU A 250 -0.14 17.54 -4.40
N ALA A 251 -0.68 18.33 -5.34
CA ALA A 251 -1.69 19.33 -5.02
C ALA A 251 -2.98 18.71 -4.44
N ASN A 252 -3.38 17.54 -4.94
CA ASN A 252 -4.53 16.77 -4.43
C ASN A 252 -4.26 16.11 -3.08
N LEU A 253 -3.01 15.74 -2.80
CA LEU A 253 -2.55 15.27 -1.49
C LEU A 253 -2.37 16.40 -0.47
N GLY A 254 -2.68 17.65 -0.85
CA GLY A 254 -2.72 18.79 0.06
C GLY A 254 -1.48 19.69 0.02
N PHE A 255 -0.52 19.44 -0.86
CA PHE A 255 0.66 20.30 -0.96
C PHE A 255 0.37 21.64 -1.66
N VAL A 256 1.13 22.67 -1.28
CA VAL A 256 1.23 23.94 -2.00
C VAL A 256 2.24 23.75 -3.12
N VAL A 257 1.76 23.73 -4.37
CA VAL A 257 2.56 23.44 -5.57
C VAL A 257 2.51 24.63 -6.52
N GLU A 258 3.68 25.12 -6.94
CA GLU A 258 3.84 26.23 -7.86
C GLU A 258 4.69 25.83 -9.07
N PRO A 259 4.43 26.37 -10.29
CA PRO A 259 5.31 26.14 -11.42
C PRO A 259 6.72 26.69 -11.16
N PHE A 260 7.76 25.91 -11.51
CA PHE A 260 9.15 26.29 -11.27
C PHE A 260 10.03 26.05 -12.50
N GLY A 261 10.70 27.13 -12.95
CA GLY A 261 11.60 27.09 -14.11
C GLY A 261 10.92 26.87 -15.46
N ALA A 262 11.73 26.75 -16.52
CA ALA A 262 11.25 26.64 -17.90
C ALA A 262 10.96 25.19 -18.35
N THR A 263 11.36 24.19 -17.55
CA THR A 263 11.29 22.75 -17.88
C THR A 263 10.01 22.07 -17.36
N GLY A 264 9.06 22.86 -16.85
CA GLY A 264 7.79 22.36 -16.32
C GLY A 264 7.92 21.68 -14.96
N SER A 265 9.03 21.85 -14.25
CA SER A 265 9.18 21.40 -12.87
C SER A 265 8.22 22.16 -11.96
N SER A 266 8.00 21.65 -10.74
CA SER A 266 7.14 22.30 -9.75
C SER A 266 7.87 22.49 -8.44
N LEU A 267 7.63 23.59 -7.74
CA LEU A 267 8.13 23.86 -6.40
C LEU A 267 7.04 23.51 -5.38
N VAL A 268 7.39 22.72 -4.38
CA VAL A 268 6.54 22.40 -3.23
C VAL A 268 7.05 23.14 -2.01
N THR A 269 6.21 23.92 -1.33
CA THR A 269 6.65 24.80 -0.23
C THR A 269 6.04 24.46 1.13
N ALA A 270 4.90 23.76 1.15
CA ALA A 270 4.22 23.37 2.39
C ALA A 270 3.15 22.30 2.14
N LEU A 271 2.71 21.65 3.21
CA LEU A 271 1.44 20.94 3.31
C LEU A 271 0.35 21.92 3.82
N ARG A 272 -0.84 21.92 3.22
CA ARG A 272 -1.96 22.82 3.57
C ARG A 272 -2.66 22.46 4.88
#